data_AF-A0A951CGN3-F1
#
_entry.id   AF-A0A951CGN3-F1
#
_cell.length_a   1.000
_cell.length_b   1.000
_cell.length_c   1.000
_cell.angle_alpha   90.00
_cell.angle_beta   90.00
_cell.angle_gamma   90.00
#
_symmetry.space_group_name_H-M   'P 1'
#
loop_
_entity.id
_entity.type
_entity.pdbx_description
1 polymer ?
#
loop_
_entity_poly.entity_id
_entity_poly.type
_entity_poly.pdbx_seq_one_letter_code
_entity_poly.pdbx_strand_id
1 'polypeptide(L)'
;MTLTINLPEKQVAALRAKAAAEGLTLEAWLQKLADQEISEEPGTLQAAANIVLEEMGRVPADIMATMPKDGAIQHDHYLYGWPKKET
;
A
#
# COMPACT_ATOMS: atom_id res chain seq x y z
N MET A 1 -0.86 -27.82 0.71
CA MET A 1 -1.73 -28.00 -0.49
C MET A 1 -0.85 -27.74 -1.70
N THR A 2 -0.85 -28.59 -2.73
CA THR A 2 0.09 -28.47 -3.87
C THR A 2 -0.65 -28.06 -5.13
N LEU A 3 -0.16 -27.03 -5.83
CA LEU A 3 -0.66 -26.55 -7.12
C LEU A 3 0.24 -27.06 -8.25
N THR A 4 -0.32 -27.72 -9.25
CA THR A 4 0.42 -28.21 -10.43
C THR A 4 0.00 -27.41 -11.66
N ILE A 5 0.95 -26.71 -12.29
CA ILE A 5 0.71 -25.93 -13.51
C ILE A 5 1.48 -26.58 -14.65
N ASN A 6 0.81 -26.86 -15.77
CA ASN A 6 1.46 -27.36 -16.98
C ASN A 6 1.93 -26.19 -17.84
N LEU A 7 3.24 -26.05 -18.03
CA LEU A 7 3.85 -24.98 -18.80
C LEU A 7 4.70 -25.57 -19.94
N PRO A 8 4.76 -24.90 -21.11
CA PRO A 8 5.68 -25.28 -22.17
C PRO A 8 7.14 -25.22 -21.69
N GLU A 9 7.99 -26.13 -22.18
CA GLU A 9 9.40 -26.22 -21.75
C GLU A 9 10.17 -24.90 -21.89
N LYS A 10 9.86 -24.13 -22.93
CA LYS A 10 10.45 -22.80 -23.15
C LYS A 10 10.18 -21.84 -22.00
N GLN A 11 8.98 -21.87 -21.42
CA GLN A 11 8.62 -21.02 -20.30
C GLN A 11 9.28 -21.50 -19.00
N VAL A 12 9.35 -22.82 -18.79
CA VAL A 12 10.05 -23.41 -17.64
C VAL A 12 11.53 -23.02 -17.64
N ALA A 13 12.20 -23.06 -18.79
CA ALA A 13 13.59 -22.63 -18.92
C ALA A 13 13.78 -21.14 -18.59
N ALA A 14 12.87 -20.28 -19.06
CA ALA A 14 12.91 -18.85 -18.76
C ALA A 14 12.70 -18.56 -17.27
N LEU A 15 11.75 -19.23 -16.61
CA LEU A 15 11.51 -19.06 -15.18
C LEU A 15 12.68 -19.58 -14.33
N ARG A 16 13.30 -20.70 -14.72
CA ARG A 16 14.52 -21.20 -14.08
C ARG A 16 15.68 -20.21 -14.19
N ALA A 17 15.85 -19.57 -15.35
CA ALA A 17 16.89 -18.56 -15.53
C ALA A 17 16.65 -17.34 -14.63
N LYS A 18 15.39 -16.89 -14.47
CA LYS A 18 15.03 -15.80 -13.54
C LYS A 18 15.32 -16.18 -12.08
N ALA A 19 14.91 -17.37 -11.65
CA ALA A 19 15.18 -17.85 -10.30
C ALA A 19 16.70 -17.96 -10.03
N ALA A 20 17.46 -18.50 -11.00
CA ALA A 20 18.91 -18.62 -10.90
C ALA A 20 19.62 -17.26 -10.85
N ALA A 21 19.11 -16.24 -11.55
CA ALA A 21 19.64 -14.88 -11.47
C ALA A 21 19.47 -14.27 -10.07
N GLU A 22 18.44 -14.67 -9.33
CA GLU A 22 18.23 -14.29 -7.93
C GLU A 22 18.90 -15.27 -6.93
N GLY A 23 19.61 -16.29 -7.41
CA GLY A 23 20.25 -17.31 -6.57
C GLY A 23 19.25 -18.23 -5.84
N LEU A 24 17.99 -18.25 -6.27
CA LEU A 24 16.91 -19.00 -5.66
C LEU A 24 16.59 -20.27 -6.47
N THR A 25 16.04 -21.28 -5.81
CA THR A 25 15.39 -22.39 -6.51
C THR A 25 14.11 -21.89 -7.18
N LEU A 26 13.67 -22.55 -8.26
CA LEU A 26 12.44 -22.16 -8.97
C LEU A 26 11.23 -22.12 -8.03
N GLU A 27 11.13 -23.08 -7.12
CA GLU A 27 10.06 -23.18 -6.13
C GLU A 27 10.11 -22.02 -5.13
N ALA A 28 11.30 -21.70 -4.57
CA ALA A 28 11.45 -20.59 -3.64
C ALA A 28 11.20 -19.23 -4.30
N TRP A 29 11.59 -19.09 -5.56
CA TRP A 29 11.34 -17.88 -6.35
C TRP A 29 9.84 -17.71 -6.66
N LEU A 30 9.15 -18.79 -7.03
CA LEU A 30 7.69 -18.76 -7.22
C LEU A 30 6.94 -18.52 -5.92
N GLN A 31 7.38 -19.11 -4.81
CA GLN A 31 6.82 -18.86 -3.48
C GLN A 31 6.95 -17.37 -3.11
N LYS A 32 8.15 -16.80 -3.28
CA LYS A 32 8.40 -15.37 -3.04
C LYS A 32 7.51 -14.47 -3.90
N LEU A 33 7.32 -14.80 -5.18
CA LEU A 33 6.40 -14.06 -6.05
C LEU A 33 4.95 -14.19 -5.61
N ALA A 34 4.50 -15.38 -5.25
CA ALA A 34 3.15 -15.60 -4.74
C ALA A 34 2.93 -14.84 -3.43
N ASP A 35 3.88 -14.87 -2.50
CA ASP A 35 3.83 -14.09 -1.27
C ASP A 35 3.81 -12.58 -1.53
N GLN A 36 4.52 -12.08 -2.56
CA GLN A 36 4.47 -10.66 -2.94
C GLN A 36 3.11 -10.26 -3.52
N GLU A 37 2.55 -11.04 -4.45
CA GLU A 37 1.24 -10.74 -5.06
C GLU A 37 0.07 -11.01 -4.11
N ILE A 38 0.23 -11.89 -3.11
CA ILE A 38 -0.79 -12.15 -2.07
C ILE A 38 -0.64 -11.16 -0.90
N SER A 39 0.57 -10.67 -0.62
CA SER A 39 0.78 -9.58 0.35
C SER A 39 0.31 -8.23 -0.19
N GLU A 40 0.10 -8.11 -1.51
CA GLU A 40 -0.94 -7.24 -2.03
C GLU A 40 -2.30 -7.87 -1.71
N GLU A 41 -2.62 -8.00 -0.43
CA GLU A 41 -4.02 -8.19 -0.05
C GLU A 41 -4.78 -7.08 -0.78
N PRO A 42 -5.90 -7.36 -1.47
CA PRO A 42 -6.84 -6.31 -1.81
C PRO A 42 -7.28 -5.78 -0.44
N GLY A 43 -6.56 -4.78 0.06
CA GLY A 43 -6.63 -4.34 1.44
C GLY A 43 -8.10 -4.17 1.73
N THR A 44 -8.64 -5.04 2.59
CA THR A 44 -10.06 -5.02 2.98
C THR A 44 -10.47 -3.58 3.05
N LEU A 45 -11.23 -3.06 2.05
CA LEU A 45 -11.29 -1.61 1.76
C LEU A 45 -11.40 -0.87 3.09
N GLN A 46 -10.26 -0.45 3.63
CA GLN A 46 -10.24 -0.08 5.02
C GLN A 46 -10.94 1.24 4.94
N ALA A 47 -12.11 1.34 5.58
CA ALA A 47 -12.97 2.50 5.41
C ALA A 47 -12.07 3.73 5.53
N ALA A 48 -12.06 4.63 4.55
CA ALA A 48 -11.03 5.67 4.45
C ALA A 48 -10.84 6.43 5.78
N ALA A 49 -11.91 6.52 6.58
CA ALA A 49 -11.90 6.99 7.96
C ALA A 49 -10.90 6.28 8.89
N ASN A 50 -10.81 4.94 8.86
CA ASN A 50 -9.91 4.14 9.69
C ASN A 50 -8.43 4.39 9.33
N ILE A 51 -8.11 4.49 8.03
CA ILE A 51 -6.75 4.83 7.56
C ILE A 51 -6.37 6.22 8.09
N VAL A 52 -7.26 7.20 7.92
CA VAL A 52 -7.04 8.57 8.40
C VAL A 52 -6.88 8.61 9.92
N LEU A 53 -7.69 7.87 10.68
CA LEU A 53 -7.60 7.81 12.14
C LEU A 53 -6.27 7.18 12.61
N GLU A 54 -5.80 6.14 11.94
CA GLU A 54 -4.50 5.52 12.28
C GLU A 54 -3.34 6.51 12.08
N GLU A 55 -3.29 7.18 10.93
CA GLU A 55 -2.24 8.15 10.63
C GLU A 55 -2.33 9.40 11.54
N MET A 56 -3.54 9.86 11.86
CA MET A 56 -3.74 10.96 12.81
C MET A 56 -3.24 10.62 14.22
N GLY A 57 -3.28 9.34 14.62
CA GLY A 57 -2.71 8.88 15.88
C GLY A 57 -1.19 9.02 15.98
N ARG A 58 -0.49 9.16 14.85
CA ARG A 58 0.98 9.35 14.80
C ARG A 58 1.40 10.81 14.90
N VAL A 59 0.46 11.76 14.82
CA VAL A 59 0.75 13.19 14.93
C VAL A 59 1.02 13.56 16.40
N PRO A 60 2.12 14.27 16.71
CA PRO A 60 2.41 14.71 18.07
C PRO A 60 1.30 15.58 18.68
N ALA A 61 1.07 15.43 19.99
CA ALA A 61 -0.04 16.10 20.68
C ALA A 61 0.07 17.63 20.66
N ASP A 62 1.28 18.17 20.71
CA ASP A 62 1.57 19.59 20.58
C ASP A 62 1.17 20.13 19.20
N ILE A 63 1.41 19.37 18.13
CA ILE A 63 0.95 19.74 16.78
C ILE A 63 -0.56 19.64 16.67
N MET A 64 -1.18 18.57 17.17
CA MET A 64 -2.64 18.41 17.21
C MET A 64 -3.32 19.57 17.92
N ALA A 65 -2.74 20.08 19.01
CA ALA A 65 -3.27 21.20 19.76
C ALA A 65 -3.28 22.53 18.97
N THR A 66 -2.41 22.66 17.96
CA THR A 66 -2.32 23.85 17.10
C THR A 66 -3.19 23.79 15.85
N MET A 67 -3.86 22.65 15.59
CA MET A 67 -4.64 22.46 14.37
C MET A 67 -5.88 23.36 14.31
N PRO A 68 -6.26 23.82 13.11
CA PRO A 68 -7.45 24.63 12.92
C PRO A 68 -8.72 23.80 13.12
N LYS A 69 -9.63 24.30 13.98
CA LYS A 69 -10.92 23.66 14.27
C LYS A 69 -11.90 23.74 13.09
N ASP A 70 -11.68 24.68 12.18
CA ASP A 70 -12.51 24.96 11.00
C ASP A 70 -11.84 24.47 9.71
N GLY A 71 -10.81 23.62 9.80
CA GLY A 71 -10.03 23.16 8.65
C GLY A 71 -10.86 22.50 7.54
N ALA A 72 -11.91 21.74 7.89
CA ALA A 72 -12.79 21.12 6.90
C ALA A 72 -13.61 22.15 6.09
N ILE A 73 -14.13 23.18 6.77
CA ILE A 73 -14.95 24.24 6.17
C ILE A 73 -14.06 25.20 5.36
N GLN A 74 -12.85 25.48 5.88
CA GLN A 74 -11.91 26.47 5.37
C GLN A 74 -10.71 25.84 4.66
N HIS A 75 -10.84 24.65 4.07
CA HIS A 75 -9.71 23.92 3.49
C HIS A 75 -8.99 24.72 2.40
N ASP A 76 -9.70 25.49 1.57
CA ASP A 76 -9.09 26.36 0.55
C ASP A 76 -8.19 27.45 1.16
N HIS A 77 -8.55 27.95 2.35
CA HIS A 77 -7.72 28.92 3.08
C HIS A 77 -6.41 28.28 3.53
N TYR A 78 -6.46 27.07 4.09
CA TYR A 78 -5.27 26.39 4.63
C TYR A 78 -4.40 25.73 3.55
N LEU A 79 -4.98 25.30 2.43
CA LEU A 79 -4.26 24.68 1.31
C LEU A 79 -3.73 25.71 0.31
N TYR A 80 -4.51 26.75 0.02
CA TYR A 80 -4.23 27.68 -1.07
C TYR A 80 -4.08 29.15 -0.63
N GLY A 81 -4.27 29.46 0.66
CA GLY A 81 -4.17 30.82 1.18
C GLY A 81 -5.34 31.73 0.80
N TRP A 82 -6.48 31.16 0.36
CA TRP A 82 -7.66 31.93 0.02
C TRP A 82 -8.28 32.62 1.25
N PRO A 83 -9.03 33.72 1.09
CA PRO A 83 -9.78 34.31 2.19
C PRO A 83 -10.72 33.29 2.85
N LYS A 84 -10.90 33.40 4.17
CA LYS A 84 -11.87 32.54 4.88
C LYS A 84 -13.29 32.83 4.38
N LYS A 85 -14.06 31.76 4.19
CA LYS A 85 -15.50 31.82 3.88
C LYS A 85 -16.24 32.33 5.11
N GLU A 86 -17.06 33.36 4.96
CA GLU A 86 -18.00 33.77 6.01
C GLU A 86 -19.02 32.65 6.23
N THR A 87 -19.24 32.27 7.49
CA THR A 87 -20.12 31.17 7.91
C THR A 87 -21.40 31.73 8.52
#